data_AF-A0A2N6GDF4-F1
#
_entry.id   AF-A0A2N6GDF4-F1
#
_cell.length_a   1.000
_cell.length_b   1.000
_cell.length_c   1.000
_cell.angle_alpha   90.00
_cell.angle_beta   90.00
_cell.angle_gamma   90.00
#
_symmetry.space_group_name_H-M   'P 1'
#
loop_
_entity.id
_entity.type
_entity.pdbx_description
1 polymer ?
#
loop_
_entity_poly.entity_id
_entity_poly.type
_entity_poly.pdbx_seq_one_letter_code
_entity_poly.pdbx_strand_id
1 'polypeptide(L)'
;MADLVEAVSGKGLGFVLRDVPDPTLADQLDADSLSQLTMLWWQLAACAEMTFAPLEAILPLLPDESILRRALETEDADLLFSSIWTLDPGHTGYRLWRPLDDRDWRDLLALMDTYRRIRRIAADTGVSVWE
;
A
#
# COMPACT_ATOMS: atom_id res chain seq x y z
N MET A 1 7.85 -0.88 8.86
CA MET A 1 6.52 -1.13 8.26
C MET A 1 5.38 -0.99 9.27
N ALA A 2 5.47 -1.53 10.49
CA ALA A 2 4.38 -1.44 11.47
C ALA A 2 3.90 0.01 11.73
N ASP A 3 4.81 0.97 11.78
CA ASP A 3 4.47 2.39 11.99
C ASP A 3 3.87 3.09 10.75
N LEU A 4 3.93 2.44 9.58
CA LEU A 4 3.34 2.94 8.33
C LEU A 4 1.94 2.38 8.08
N VAL A 5 1.53 1.32 8.78
CA VAL A 5 0.21 0.70 8.59
C VAL A 5 -0.69 1.09 9.76
N GLU A 6 -1.79 1.76 9.46
CA GLU A 6 -2.78 2.13 10.46
C GLU A 6 -4.09 1.40 10.22
N ALA A 7 -4.60 0.71 11.24
CA ALA A 7 -5.91 0.10 11.19
C ALA A 7 -7.00 1.20 11.22
N VAL A 8 -7.96 1.11 10.32
CA VAL A 8 -9.09 2.04 10.23
C VAL A 8 -10.38 1.24 10.29
N SER A 9 -11.26 1.55 11.25
CA SER A 9 -12.53 0.84 11.35
C SER A 9 -13.58 1.45 10.42
N GLY A 10 -14.30 0.58 9.69
CA GLY A 10 -15.46 0.97 8.91
C GLY A 10 -15.18 1.75 7.63
N LYS A 11 -13.91 1.76 7.16
CA LYS A 11 -13.53 2.36 5.87
C LYS A 11 -12.58 1.44 5.12
N GLY A 12 -12.65 1.47 3.79
CA GLY A 12 -11.68 0.81 2.94
C GLY A 12 -11.66 -0.70 3.15
N LEU A 13 -10.45 -1.24 3.20
CA LEU A 13 -10.21 -2.63 3.61
C LEU A 13 -9.92 -2.81 5.10
N GLY A 14 -10.09 -1.76 5.91
CA GLY A 14 -9.79 -1.81 7.33
C GLY A 14 -8.40 -1.32 7.72
N PHE A 15 -7.62 -0.78 6.78
CA PHE A 15 -6.33 -0.14 7.06
C PHE A 15 -5.95 0.88 5.98
N VAL A 16 -5.01 1.77 6.29
CA VAL A 16 -4.34 2.68 5.36
C VAL A 16 -2.82 2.64 5.54
N LEU A 17 -2.10 3.12 4.53
CA LEU A 17 -0.69 3.44 4.66
C LEU A 17 -0.54 4.92 5.03
N ARG A 18 0.12 5.20 6.16
CA ARG A 18 0.31 6.57 6.68
C ARG A 18 1.32 7.37 5.86
N ASP A 19 2.29 6.71 5.24
CA ASP A 19 3.28 7.35 4.37
C ASP A 19 4.06 6.33 3.51
N VAL A 20 4.99 6.83 2.69
CA VAL A 20 6.04 6.03 2.04
C VAL A 20 7.13 5.59 3.04
N PRO A 21 7.92 4.54 2.74
CA PRO A 21 9.09 4.20 3.57
C PRO A 21 10.10 5.34 3.62
N ASP A 22 10.84 5.45 4.73
CA ASP A 22 11.87 6.48 4.91
C ASP A 22 12.86 6.47 3.71
N PRO A 23 13.00 7.58 2.96
CA PRO A 23 13.89 7.65 1.80
C PRO A 23 15.35 7.33 2.12
N THR A 24 15.79 7.54 3.36
CA THR A 24 17.17 7.25 3.79
C THR A 24 17.46 5.75 3.84
N LEU A 25 16.45 4.88 3.82
CA LEU A 25 16.61 3.43 3.76
C LEU A 25 17.28 2.96 2.47
N ALA A 26 17.19 3.75 1.38
CA ALA A 26 17.86 3.43 0.12
C ALA A 26 19.39 3.36 0.27
N ASP A 27 19.96 4.15 1.17
CA ASP A 27 21.40 4.18 1.44
C ASP A 27 21.84 3.14 2.49
N GLN A 28 20.89 2.56 3.23
CA GLN A 28 21.15 1.67 4.37
C GLN A 28 20.91 0.20 4.05
N LEU A 29 20.02 -0.09 3.10
CA LEU A 29 19.63 -1.44 2.73
C LEU A 29 20.37 -1.90 1.48
N ASP A 30 20.66 -3.20 1.40
CA ASP A 30 21.05 -3.79 0.13
C ASP A 30 19.88 -3.79 -0.87
N ALA A 31 20.21 -4.01 -2.15
CA ALA A 31 19.23 -3.95 -3.23
C ALA A 31 18.09 -4.97 -3.07
N ASP A 32 18.35 -6.13 -2.47
CA ASP A 32 17.34 -7.18 -2.28
C ASP A 32 16.36 -6.79 -1.16
N SER A 33 16.88 -6.31 -0.03
CA SER A 33 16.11 -5.85 1.12
C SER A 33 15.28 -4.61 0.80
N LEU A 34 15.88 -3.64 0.11
CA LEU A 34 15.17 -2.45 -0.37
C LEU A 34 14.05 -2.87 -1.33
N SER A 35 14.34 -3.78 -2.26
CA SER A 35 13.34 -4.26 -3.21
C SER A 35 12.18 -4.98 -2.52
N GLN A 36 12.43 -5.78 -1.49
CA GLN A 36 11.37 -6.44 -0.72
C GLN A 36 10.51 -5.43 0.03
N LEU A 37 11.13 -4.48 0.72
CA LEU A 37 10.44 -3.40 1.43
C LEU A 37 9.52 -2.63 0.47
N THR A 38 10.04 -2.24 -0.68
CA THR A 38 9.28 -1.51 -1.68
C THR A 38 8.14 -2.33 -2.26
N MET A 39 8.37 -3.61 -2.58
CA MET A 39 7.31 -4.47 -3.09
C MET A 39 6.20 -4.69 -2.07
N LEU A 40 6.55 -4.87 -0.79
CA LEU A 40 5.57 -5.00 0.28
C LEU A 40 4.73 -3.73 0.42
N TRP A 41 5.35 -2.55 0.39
CA TRP A 41 4.64 -1.28 0.44
C TRP A 41 3.66 -1.15 -0.74
N TRP A 42 4.10 -1.41 -1.97
CA TRP A 42 3.22 -1.32 -3.15
C TRP A 42 2.06 -2.32 -3.10
N GLN A 43 2.31 -3.53 -2.61
CA GLN A 43 1.26 -4.54 -2.44
C GLN A 43 0.23 -4.10 -1.39
N LEU A 44 0.68 -3.55 -0.26
CA LEU A 44 -0.22 -3.01 0.77
C LEU A 44 -0.98 -1.78 0.26
N ALA A 45 -0.32 -0.89 -0.50
CA ALA A 45 -0.93 0.30 -1.09
C ALA A 45 -2.04 -0.07 -2.08
N ALA A 46 -1.79 -1.09 -2.91
CA ALA A 46 -2.76 -1.62 -3.85
C ALA A 46 -3.97 -2.23 -3.12
N CYS A 47 -3.73 -3.03 -2.07
CA CYS A 47 -4.82 -3.56 -1.25
C CYS A 47 -5.60 -2.44 -0.55
N ALA A 48 -4.94 -1.47 0.08
CA ALA A 48 -5.60 -0.33 0.69
C ALA A 48 -6.15 0.71 -0.30
N GLU A 49 -6.12 0.45 -1.61
CA GLU A 49 -6.61 1.36 -2.67
C GLU A 49 -6.08 2.80 -2.52
N MET A 50 -4.85 2.98 -2.02
CA MET A 50 -4.32 4.29 -1.62
C MET A 50 -4.29 5.32 -2.76
N THR A 51 -4.21 4.86 -4.00
CA THR A 51 -4.18 5.70 -5.21
C THR A 51 -5.49 5.64 -6.01
N PHE A 52 -6.54 5.02 -5.46
CA PHE A 52 -7.83 4.84 -6.15
C PHE A 52 -9.03 5.29 -5.32
N ALA A 53 -8.96 5.23 -3.99
CA ALA A 53 -10.07 5.66 -3.16
C ALA A 53 -10.29 7.19 -3.23
N PRO A 54 -11.50 7.67 -2.89
CA PRO A 54 -11.79 9.11 -2.89
C PRO A 54 -10.84 9.88 -1.98
N LEU A 55 -10.29 11.00 -2.47
CA LEU A 55 -9.31 11.81 -1.74
C LEU A 55 -9.90 12.35 -0.43
N GLU A 56 -11.18 12.74 -0.43
CA GLU A 56 -11.90 13.20 0.75
C GLU A 56 -11.99 12.14 1.86
N ALA A 57 -11.93 10.85 1.51
CA ALA A 57 -11.93 9.75 2.47
C ALA A 57 -10.52 9.45 3.00
N ILE A 58 -9.50 9.56 2.14
CA ILE A 58 -8.09 9.23 2.47
C ILE A 58 -7.38 10.38 3.18
N LEU A 59 -7.41 11.61 2.64
CA LEU A 59 -6.56 12.72 3.11
C LEU A 59 -6.68 12.99 4.62
N PRO A 60 -7.88 12.93 5.25
CA PRO A 60 -8.01 13.14 6.70
C PRO A 60 -7.37 12.04 7.56
N LEU A 61 -7.05 10.88 6.98
CA LEU A 61 -6.41 9.75 7.65
C LEU A 61 -4.89 9.83 7.59
N LEU A 62 -4.32 10.71 6.76
CA LEU A 62 -2.89 10.81 6.55
C LEU A 62 -2.29 11.99 7.34
N PRO A 63 -1.09 11.82 7.92
CA PRO A 63 -0.36 12.92 8.56
C PRO A 63 -0.15 14.11 7.61
N ASP A 64 -0.18 15.33 8.13
CA ASP A 64 0.00 16.54 7.32
C ASP A 64 1.37 16.60 6.62
N GLU A 65 2.42 16.09 7.28
CA GLU A 65 3.79 16.07 6.75
C GLU A 65 4.08 14.86 5.83
N SER A 66 3.08 14.02 5.54
CA SER A 66 3.28 12.81 4.74
C SER A 66 3.58 13.15 3.28
N ILE A 67 4.61 12.49 2.73
CA ILE A 67 4.93 12.55 1.31
C ILE A 67 3.77 11.96 0.49
N LEU A 68 3.23 10.82 0.91
CA LEU A 68 2.07 10.20 0.28
C LEU A 68 0.86 11.15 0.25
N ARG A 69 0.55 11.81 1.37
CA ARG A 69 -0.53 12.79 1.43
C ARG A 69 -0.32 13.91 0.44
N ARG A 70 0.87 14.51 0.43
CA ARG A 70 1.21 15.59 -0.49
C ARG A 70 1.07 15.14 -1.95
N ALA A 71 1.61 13.97 -2.29
CA ALA A 71 1.52 13.41 -3.64
C ALA A 71 0.07 13.20 -4.10
N LEU A 72 -0.80 12.70 -3.21
CA LEU A 72 -2.23 12.52 -3.51
C LEU A 72 -2.97 13.85 -3.65
N GLU A 73 -2.73 14.79 -2.72
CA GLU A 73 -3.40 16.10 -2.69
C GLU A 73 -3.04 16.97 -3.91
N THR A 74 -1.79 16.89 -4.38
CA THR A 74 -1.33 17.65 -5.54
C THR A 74 -1.38 16.88 -6.86
N GLU A 75 -1.93 15.66 -6.86
CA GLU A 75 -1.91 14.74 -8.00
C GLU A 75 -0.51 14.54 -8.60
N ASP A 76 0.53 14.59 -7.77
CA ASP A 76 1.93 14.52 -8.17
C ASP A 76 2.44 13.07 -8.09
N ALA A 77 2.20 12.33 -9.17
CA ALA A 77 2.67 10.96 -9.31
C ALA A 77 4.21 10.88 -9.32
N ASP A 78 4.89 11.89 -9.85
CA ASP A 78 6.36 11.92 -9.92
C ASP A 78 6.97 12.02 -8.52
N LEU A 79 6.36 12.80 -7.62
CA LEU A 79 6.74 12.83 -6.21
C LEU A 79 6.62 11.45 -5.57
N LEU A 80 5.52 10.73 -5.83
CA LEU A 80 5.35 9.39 -5.27
C LEU A 80 6.41 8.42 -5.82
N PHE A 81 6.59 8.36 -7.14
CA PHE A 81 7.52 7.43 -7.79
C PHE A 81 9.00 7.75 -7.54
N SER A 82 9.34 9.01 -7.27
CA SER A 82 10.70 9.40 -6.84
C SER A 82 10.96 9.10 -5.36
N SER A 83 9.91 8.98 -4.55
CA SER A 83 10.03 8.71 -3.11
C SER A 83 10.01 7.23 -2.77
N ILE A 84 9.52 6.37 -3.66
CA ILE A 84 9.58 4.91 -3.50
C ILE A 84 10.03 4.23 -4.79
N TRP A 85 11.02 3.33 -4.68
CA TRP A 85 11.64 2.69 -5.83
C TRP A 85 10.64 1.89 -6.68
N THR A 86 10.28 2.38 -7.85
CA THR A 86 9.44 1.60 -8.76
C THR A 86 10.28 0.55 -9.47
N LEU A 87 10.02 -0.71 -9.14
CA LEU A 87 10.71 -1.86 -9.73
C LEU A 87 10.16 -2.19 -11.11
N ASP A 88 11.01 -2.80 -11.94
CA ASP A 88 10.59 -3.38 -13.21
C ASP A 88 9.40 -4.34 -12.99
N PRO A 89 8.27 -4.18 -13.70
CA PRO A 89 7.09 -5.01 -13.54
C PRO A 89 7.37 -6.52 -13.67
N GLY A 90 8.29 -6.92 -14.55
CA GLY A 90 8.71 -8.32 -14.73
C GLY A 90 9.48 -8.89 -13.55
N HIS A 91 10.02 -8.02 -12.68
CA HIS A 91 10.74 -8.42 -11.47
C HIS A 91 9.86 -8.44 -10.21
N THR A 92 8.73 -7.72 -10.21
CA THR A 92 7.87 -7.54 -9.02
C THR A 92 7.48 -8.87 -8.35
N GLY A 93 6.98 -9.83 -9.12
CA GLY A 93 6.45 -11.10 -8.60
C GLY A 93 7.52 -11.93 -7.89
N TYR A 94 8.67 -12.21 -8.53
CA TYR A 94 9.68 -13.04 -7.89
C TYR A 94 10.33 -12.33 -6.69
N ARG A 95 10.46 -11.01 -6.73
CA ARG A 95 11.04 -10.23 -5.62
C ARG A 95 10.09 -10.11 -4.43
N LEU A 96 8.79 -10.19 -4.65
CA LEU A 96 7.81 -10.27 -3.57
C LEU A 96 7.64 -11.71 -3.05
N TRP A 97 7.44 -12.71 -3.92
CA TRP A 97 7.00 -14.04 -3.49
C TRP A 97 8.12 -14.98 -3.05
N ARG A 98 9.27 -14.96 -3.75
CA ARG A 98 10.39 -15.87 -3.46
C ARG A 98 10.95 -15.77 -2.03
N PRO A 99 11.05 -14.57 -1.40
CA PRO A 99 11.62 -14.46 -0.07
C PRO A 99 10.62 -14.75 1.06
N LEU A 100 9.32 -14.88 0.77
CA LEU A 100 8.32 -15.13 1.81
C LEU A 100 8.43 -16.57 2.30
N ASP A 101 8.36 -16.73 3.62
CA ASP A 101 8.16 -18.04 4.21
C ASP A 101 6.69 -18.51 4.06
N ASP A 102 6.40 -19.74 4.49
CA ASP A 102 5.05 -20.32 4.39
C ASP A 102 3.99 -19.53 5.15
N ARG A 103 4.36 -18.78 6.19
CA ARG A 103 3.43 -17.96 6.96
C ARG A 103 3.14 -16.68 6.20
N ASP A 104 4.17 -15.94 5.83
CA ASP A 104 4.01 -14.65 5.14
C ASP A 104 3.35 -14.83 3.77
N TRP A 105 3.63 -15.93 3.08
CA TRP A 105 2.92 -16.31 1.86
C TRP A 105 1.42 -16.49 2.08
N ARG A 106 1.02 -17.18 3.16
CA ARG A 106 -0.40 -17.35 3.51
C ARG A 106 -1.05 -16.03 3.88
N ASP A 107 -0.35 -15.17 4.60
CA ASP A 107 -0.84 -13.85 4.98
C ASP A 107 -1.06 -12.96 3.74
N LEU A 108 -0.14 -12.99 2.77
CA LEU A 108 -0.29 -12.31 1.48
C LEU A 108 -1.51 -12.79 0.70
N LEU A 109 -1.70 -14.12 0.60
CA LEU A 109 -2.87 -14.68 -0.09
C LEU A 109 -4.18 -14.32 0.62
N ALA A 110 -4.21 -14.37 1.96
CA ALA A 110 -5.37 -13.99 2.75
C ALA A 110 -5.73 -12.50 2.58
N LEU A 111 -4.73 -11.62 2.49
CA LEU A 111 -4.92 -10.20 2.20
C LEU A 111 -5.59 -9.99 0.84
N MET A 112 -5.07 -10.64 -0.21
CA MET A 112 -5.64 -10.56 -1.56
C MET A 112 -7.05 -11.15 -1.65
N ASP A 113 -7.32 -12.26 -0.95
CA ASP A 113 -8.66 -12.86 -0.89
C ASP A 113 -9.65 -11.95 -0.15
N THR A 114 -9.22 -11.36 0.96
CA THR A 114 -10.02 -10.39 1.74
C THR A 114 -10.38 -9.17 0.91
N TYR A 115 -9.43 -8.60 0.18
CA TYR A 115 -9.68 -7.51 -0.77
C TYR A 115 -10.80 -7.88 -1.76
N ARG A 116 -10.64 -9.00 -2.45
CA ARG A 116 -11.61 -9.46 -3.45
C ARG A 116 -12.99 -9.68 -2.83
N ARG A 117 -13.05 -10.26 -1.63
CA ARG A 117 -14.29 -10.51 -0.91
C ARG A 117 -15.00 -9.22 -0.53
N ILE A 118 -14.29 -8.22 0.01
CA ILE A 118 -14.87 -6.92 0.37
C ILE A 118 -15.44 -6.24 -0.87
N ARG A 119 -14.66 -6.16 -1.96
CA ARG A 119 -15.11 -5.54 -3.23
C ARG A 119 -16.32 -6.25 -3.82
N ARG A 120 -16.36 -7.58 -3.76
CA ARG A 120 -17.52 -8.36 -4.21
C ARG A 120 -18.77 -8.05 -3.38
N ILE A 121 -18.65 -8.07 -2.06
CA ILE A 121 -19.79 -7.77 -1.17
C ILE A 121 -20.31 -6.36 -1.43
N ALA A 122 -19.42 -5.37 -1.51
CA ALA A 122 -19.78 -3.99 -1.83
C ALA A 122 -20.52 -3.86 -3.17
N ALA A 123 -20.04 -4.56 -4.21
CA ALA A 123 -20.72 -4.60 -5.50
C ALA A 123 -22.10 -5.27 -5.43
N ASP A 124 -22.22 -6.38 -4.69
CA ASP A 124 -23.47 -7.13 -4.54
C ASP A 124 -24.52 -6.37 -3.70
N THR A 125 -24.09 -5.52 -2.75
CA THR A 125 -24.97 -4.75 -1.85
C THR A 125 -25.17 -3.29 -2.24
N GLY A 126 -24.39 -2.78 -3.21
CA GLY A 126 -24.40 -1.37 -3.60
C GLY A 126 -23.82 -0.42 -2.54
N VAL A 127 -23.05 -0.95 -1.59
CA VAL A 127 -22.41 -0.15 -0.54
C VAL A 127 -21.05 0.36 -1.05
N SER A 128 -20.74 1.63 -0.84
CA SER A 128 -19.40 2.15 -1.08
C SER A 128 -18.43 1.66 -0.01
N VAL A 129 -17.24 1.24 -0.43
CA VAL A 129 -16.19 0.73 0.47
C VAL A 129 -15.59 1.85 1.32
N TRP A 130 -15.67 3.11 0.87
CA TRP A 130 -15.00 4.26 1.48
C TRP A 130 -15.96 5.34 2.00
N GLU A 131 -17.29 5.15 1.91
CA GLU A 131 -18.31 6.06 2.47
C GLU A 131 -18.80 5.61 3.85
#